data_AF-A0A1I6B663-F1
#
_entry.id   AF-A0A1I6B663-F1
#
_cell.length_a   1.000
_cell.length_b   1.000
_cell.length_c   1.000
_cell.angle_alpha   90.00
_cell.angle_beta   90.00
_cell.angle_gamma   90.00
#
_symmetry.space_group_name_H-M   'P 1'
#
loop_
_entity.id
_entity.type
_entity.pdbx_description
1 polymer ?
#
loop_
_entity_poly.entity_id
_entity_poly.type
_entity_poly.pdbx_seq_one_letter_code
_entity_poly.pdbx_strand_id
1 'polypeptide(L)'
;MKNLYKFLSVGALATAVMLSGCDKNDAKQPTPEAANAVADATIGAYEVLYTGMQPNVLARTTTYTYTIQRTGKAQANGLSHWIIAFPTDCDPELTYQNVLGATVDGTEYTNLAGTEGKGTGCTNAVGGNILKFDNLPSILSDGAKHTYSFTLSGQWGESQRSTWVKFGNKCEQGVITGPGCSTSGPACSLSQGYWFSKPRVIWAGEVEVGGKSYTQADGKLIWKTGTVGKPNYHTNNARKAFLQLATLKLSAAAQLFDASQAPATLLADMATIEDYLSTVDKLTVIVNQTTGATTVNFPANSADNKEAGEAAGRIGEWISNNHCPSEPVLQ
;
A
#
# COMPACT_ATOMS: atom_id res chain seq x y z
N MET A 1 1.31 -61.25 40.75
CA MET A 1 1.64 -60.07 41.57
C MET A 1 3.02 -59.56 41.15
N LYS A 2 3.04 -58.35 40.58
CA LYS A 2 4.14 -57.36 40.52
C LYS A 2 5.55 -57.84 40.13
N ASN A 3 5.87 -57.73 38.85
CA ASN A 3 7.24 -57.61 38.34
C ASN A 3 7.82 -56.24 38.70
N LEU A 4 9.01 -56.27 39.31
CA LEU A 4 9.75 -55.11 39.80
C LEU A 4 10.98 -54.89 38.89
N TYR A 5 10.87 -54.02 37.89
CA TYR A 5 12.01 -53.58 37.09
C TYR A 5 12.55 -52.26 37.67
N LYS A 6 13.77 -52.31 38.21
CA LYS A 6 14.53 -51.16 38.70
C LYS A 6 15.50 -50.65 37.63
N PHE A 7 15.29 -49.39 37.26
CA PHE A 7 16.28 -48.34 36.95
C PHE A 7 17.55 -48.72 36.18
N LEU A 8 17.53 -48.45 34.88
CA LEU A 8 18.75 -48.10 34.13
C LEU A 8 19.04 -46.61 34.29
N SER A 9 20.31 -46.33 34.55
CA SER A 9 20.92 -45.05 34.85
C SER A 9 20.97 -44.08 33.68
N VAL A 10 20.76 -42.81 34.03
CA VAL A 10 20.87 -41.59 33.23
C VAL A 10 22.28 -41.45 32.65
N GLY A 11 22.38 -41.43 31.31
CA GLY A 11 23.53 -40.91 30.59
C GLY A 11 23.31 -39.43 30.27
N ALA A 12 24.00 -38.54 30.98
CA ALA A 12 24.02 -37.12 30.69
C ALA A 12 25.06 -36.84 29.60
N LEU A 13 24.61 -36.63 28.35
CA LEU A 13 25.44 -36.13 27.26
C LEU A 13 25.25 -34.62 27.17
N ALA A 14 26.10 -33.87 27.88
CA ALA A 14 26.19 -32.43 27.77
C ALA A 14 26.83 -32.06 26.41
N THR A 15 26.01 -31.72 25.43
CA THR A 15 26.48 -31.18 24.15
C THR A 15 26.62 -29.67 24.31
N ALA A 16 27.85 -29.20 24.50
CA ALA A 16 28.19 -27.79 24.46
C ALA A 16 28.16 -27.29 23.01
N VAL A 17 27.04 -26.70 22.61
CA VAL A 17 26.94 -25.94 21.35
C VAL A 17 27.66 -24.61 21.58
N MET A 18 28.87 -24.48 21.05
CA MET A 18 29.57 -23.21 20.99
C MET A 18 28.81 -22.27 20.03
N LEU A 19 28.13 -21.29 20.61
CA LEU A 19 27.61 -20.13 19.87
C LEU A 19 28.81 -19.26 19.48
N SER A 20 29.23 -19.34 18.23
CA SER A 20 30.13 -18.37 17.62
C SER A 20 29.46 -17.00 17.66
N GLY A 21 30.03 -16.07 18.42
CA GLY A 21 29.57 -14.69 18.49
C GLY A 21 29.64 -14.03 17.12
N CYS A 22 28.50 -13.50 16.66
CA CYS A 22 28.49 -12.53 15.58
C CYS A 22 29.21 -11.26 16.08
N ASP A 23 30.35 -10.95 15.46
CA ASP A 23 30.97 -9.65 15.60
C ASP A 23 29.96 -8.55 15.24
N LYS A 24 29.78 -7.60 16.16
CA LYS A 24 29.15 -6.31 15.89
C LYS A 24 30.06 -5.57 14.92
N ASN A 25 29.91 -5.85 13.63
CA ASN A 25 30.42 -4.94 12.62
C ASN A 25 29.59 -3.65 12.70
N ASP A 26 30.28 -2.56 13.01
CA ASP A 26 29.80 -1.19 12.91
C ASP A 26 29.31 -0.94 11.48
N ALA A 27 28.05 -1.26 11.22
CA ALA A 27 27.35 -0.81 10.05
C ALA A 27 27.25 0.71 10.17
N LYS A 28 28.17 1.41 9.50
CA LYS A 28 28.09 2.85 9.24
C LYS A 28 26.68 3.11 8.73
N GLN A 29 25.84 3.73 9.57
CA GLN A 29 24.52 4.18 9.17
C GLN A 29 24.70 5.02 7.91
N PRO A 30 24.07 4.68 6.78
CA PRO A 30 23.98 5.63 5.68
C PRO A 30 23.31 6.88 6.25
N THR A 31 24.01 8.00 6.17
CA THR A 31 23.44 9.31 6.48
C THR A 31 22.14 9.42 5.68
N PRO A 32 20.98 9.66 6.31
CA PRO A 32 19.73 9.80 5.59
C PRO A 32 19.92 10.90 4.57
N GLU A 33 19.94 10.53 3.29
CA GLU A 33 19.88 11.48 2.20
C GLU A 33 18.55 12.19 2.40
N ALA A 34 18.61 13.48 2.73
CA ALA A 34 17.41 14.26 3.01
C ALA A 34 16.48 14.13 1.80
N ALA A 35 15.38 13.41 1.97
CA ALA A 35 14.33 13.33 0.97
C ALA A 35 13.85 14.76 0.75
N ASN A 36 14.39 15.41 -0.30
CA ASN A 36 13.95 16.70 -0.77
C ASN A 36 12.55 16.48 -1.37
N ALA A 37 11.56 16.40 -0.50
CA ALA A 37 10.16 16.28 -0.87
C ALA A 37 9.72 17.66 -1.39
N VAL A 38 10.00 17.93 -2.67
CA VAL A 38 9.28 18.98 -3.39
C VAL A 38 7.93 18.37 -3.75
N ALA A 39 6.99 18.41 -2.81
CA ALA A 39 5.62 17.97 -3.03
C ALA A 39 4.80 19.02 -3.80
N ASP A 40 5.25 20.28 -3.79
CA ASP A 40 4.43 21.43 -4.17
C ASP A 40 5.20 22.32 -5.16
N ALA A 41 4.51 22.81 -6.19
CA ALA A 41 5.07 23.77 -7.13
C ALA A 41 4.08 24.89 -7.44
N THR A 42 4.57 26.13 -7.41
CA THR A 42 3.89 27.25 -8.07
C THR A 42 4.35 27.31 -9.53
N ILE A 43 3.41 27.10 -10.45
CA ILE A 43 3.63 27.04 -11.89
C ILE A 43 2.79 28.14 -12.54
N GLY A 44 3.41 29.29 -12.75
CA GLY A 44 2.75 30.49 -13.24
C GLY A 44 1.66 30.99 -12.30
N ALA A 45 0.41 30.97 -12.78
CA ALA A 45 -0.75 31.44 -12.01
C ALA A 45 -1.41 30.35 -11.14
N TYR A 46 -0.81 29.16 -11.04
CA TYR A 46 -1.37 28.00 -10.37
C TYR A 46 -0.40 27.41 -9.34
N GLU A 47 -0.96 26.89 -8.27
CA GLU A 47 -0.29 26.00 -7.33
C GLU A 47 -0.72 24.57 -7.65
N VAL A 48 0.25 23.67 -7.78
CA VAL A 48 0.06 22.24 -8.00
C VAL A 48 0.67 21.52 -6.79
N LEU A 49 -0.18 20.90 -5.98
CA LEU A 49 0.18 20.20 -4.77
C LEU A 49 -0.05 18.70 -4.97
N TYR A 50 1.00 17.91 -4.80
CA TYR A 50 0.89 16.46 -4.69
C TYR A 50 0.28 16.08 -3.33
N THR A 51 -0.80 15.30 -3.34
CA THR A 51 -1.51 14.91 -2.10
C THR A 51 -1.29 13.46 -1.68
N GLY A 52 -0.77 12.62 -2.58
CA GLY A 52 -0.36 11.26 -2.24
C GLY A 52 -0.57 10.24 -3.34
N MET A 53 -0.09 9.04 -3.06
CA MET A 53 -0.24 7.84 -3.86
C MET A 53 -0.94 6.76 -3.05
N GLN A 54 -1.88 6.05 -3.67
CA GLN A 54 -2.60 4.93 -3.09
C GLN A 54 -2.41 3.67 -3.95
N PRO A 55 -1.58 2.71 -3.55
CA PRO A 55 -1.47 1.42 -4.23
C PRO A 55 -2.70 0.53 -3.91
N ASN A 56 -3.31 -0.06 -4.93
CA ASN A 56 -4.22 -1.19 -4.82
C ASN A 56 -3.52 -2.47 -5.30
N VAL A 57 -3.01 -3.18 -4.31
CA VAL A 57 -2.18 -4.38 -4.45
C VAL A 57 -2.91 -5.51 -5.20
N LEU A 58 -4.20 -5.69 -4.91
CA LEU A 58 -5.00 -6.78 -5.47
C LEU A 58 -5.39 -6.50 -6.91
N ALA A 59 -5.85 -5.29 -7.18
CA ALA A 59 -6.18 -4.86 -8.54
C ALA A 59 -4.93 -4.61 -9.40
N ARG A 60 -3.73 -4.63 -8.78
CA ARG A 60 -2.47 -4.20 -9.38
C ARG A 60 -2.63 -2.83 -10.01
N THR A 61 -3.06 -1.85 -9.23
CA THR A 61 -3.16 -0.45 -9.67
C THR A 61 -2.50 0.50 -8.69
N THR A 62 -2.16 1.69 -9.16
CA THR A 62 -1.64 2.79 -8.32
C THR A 62 -2.37 4.07 -8.69
N THR A 63 -3.02 4.70 -7.72
CA THR A 63 -3.70 5.99 -7.91
C THR A 63 -2.84 7.12 -7.37
N TYR A 64 -2.67 8.18 -8.16
CA TYR A 64 -1.99 9.41 -7.74
C TYR A 64 -2.99 10.54 -7.65
N THR A 65 -2.89 11.35 -6.59
CA THR A 65 -3.82 12.44 -6.32
C THR A 65 -3.09 13.76 -6.14
N TYR A 66 -3.64 14.81 -6.75
CA TYR A 66 -3.11 16.16 -6.75
C TYR A 66 -4.22 17.15 -6.46
N THR A 67 -3.86 18.33 -5.98
CA THR A 67 -4.75 19.48 -5.96
C THR A 67 -4.15 20.62 -6.75
N ILE A 68 -4.99 21.28 -7.55
CA ILE A 68 -4.59 22.42 -8.38
C ILE A 68 -5.48 23.59 -8.02
N GLN A 69 -4.86 24.73 -7.72
CA GLN A 69 -5.56 25.96 -7.36
C GLN A 69 -4.97 27.13 -8.13
N ARG A 70 -5.83 28.00 -8.68
CA ARG A 70 -5.37 29.27 -9.23
C ARG A 70 -5.03 30.23 -8.10
N THR A 71 -3.78 30.71 -8.06
CA THR A 71 -3.30 31.69 -7.08
C THR A 71 -3.13 33.10 -7.67
N GLY A 72 -3.06 33.20 -9.00
CA GLY A 72 -2.96 34.47 -9.72
C GLY A 72 -4.30 35.15 -10.05
N LYS A 73 -4.22 36.35 -10.66
CA LYS A 73 -5.40 37.06 -11.19
C LYS A 73 -6.14 36.19 -12.21
N ALA A 74 -7.47 36.29 -12.23
CA ALA A 74 -8.29 35.63 -13.23
C ALA A 74 -7.85 36.01 -14.65
N GLN A 75 -7.42 35.01 -15.42
CA GLN A 75 -7.12 35.11 -16.84
C GLN A 75 -8.36 34.69 -17.62
N ALA A 76 -8.64 35.33 -18.75
CA ALA A 76 -9.86 35.10 -19.55
C ALA A 76 -10.07 33.63 -19.98
N ASN A 77 -9.00 32.84 -20.05
CA ASN A 77 -9.01 31.49 -20.63
C ASN A 77 -8.70 30.35 -19.65
N GLY A 78 -8.71 30.60 -18.33
CA GLY A 78 -8.58 29.55 -17.31
C GLY A 78 -7.39 28.58 -17.46
N LEU A 79 -7.42 27.48 -16.72
CA LEU A 79 -6.58 26.29 -16.84
C LEU A 79 -7.16 25.46 -17.98
N SER A 80 -6.45 25.34 -19.08
CA SER A 80 -6.89 24.55 -20.23
C SER A 80 -6.30 23.15 -20.22
N HIS A 81 -5.01 23.01 -19.90
CA HIS A 81 -4.36 21.70 -19.78
C HIS A 81 -3.55 21.62 -18.50
N TRP A 82 -3.52 20.42 -17.92
CA TRP A 82 -2.49 20.01 -16.99
C TRP A 82 -1.80 18.76 -17.52
N ILE A 83 -0.46 18.77 -17.51
CA ILE A 83 0.37 17.72 -18.09
C ILE A 83 1.35 17.25 -17.03
N ILE A 84 1.52 15.94 -16.88
CA ILE A 84 2.57 15.33 -16.06
C ILE A 84 3.39 14.35 -16.92
N ALA A 85 4.72 14.41 -16.81
CA ALA A 85 5.59 13.46 -17.47
C ALA A 85 5.66 12.13 -16.72
N PHE A 86 5.71 11.04 -17.46
CA PHE A 86 6.06 9.72 -16.93
C PHE A 86 7.58 9.48 -17.02
N PRO A 87 8.13 8.61 -16.15
CA PRO A 87 9.51 8.15 -16.29
C PRO A 87 9.76 7.53 -17.67
N THR A 88 10.99 7.63 -18.14
CA THR A 88 11.48 6.92 -19.33
C THR A 88 12.52 5.86 -18.99
N ASP A 89 12.85 5.71 -17.70
CA ASP A 89 13.91 4.87 -17.17
C ASP A 89 13.39 3.64 -16.40
N CYS A 90 12.10 3.33 -16.53
CA CYS A 90 11.50 2.19 -15.85
C CYS A 90 11.59 0.90 -16.65
N ASP A 91 11.68 -0.20 -15.92
CA ASP A 91 11.49 -1.56 -16.42
C ASP A 91 10.48 -2.29 -15.51
N PRO A 92 9.27 -2.61 -15.98
CA PRO A 92 8.73 -2.27 -17.31
C PRO A 92 8.51 -0.75 -17.48
N GLU A 93 8.50 -0.28 -18.72
CA GLU A 93 8.27 1.14 -19.04
C GLU A 93 6.87 1.58 -18.61
N LEU A 94 6.78 2.71 -17.88
CA LEU A 94 5.50 3.33 -17.52
C LEU A 94 5.10 4.28 -18.64
N THR A 95 3.99 4.00 -19.32
CA THR A 95 3.47 4.82 -20.43
C THR A 95 2.03 5.26 -20.24
N TYR A 96 1.53 6.13 -21.13
CA TYR A 96 0.11 6.47 -21.20
C TYR A 96 -0.82 5.25 -21.34
N GLN A 97 -0.35 4.14 -21.94
CA GLN A 97 -1.14 2.91 -22.04
C GLN A 97 -1.45 2.28 -20.67
N ASN A 98 -0.70 2.65 -19.63
CA ASN A 98 -0.97 2.20 -18.27
C ASN A 98 -2.08 3.01 -17.59
N VAL A 99 -2.56 4.12 -18.16
CA VAL A 99 -3.61 4.95 -17.55
C VAL A 99 -4.96 4.26 -17.70
N LEU A 100 -5.55 3.85 -16.57
CA LEU A 100 -6.85 3.16 -16.52
C LEU A 100 -8.03 4.14 -16.45
N GLY A 101 -7.79 5.36 -15.96
CA GLY A 101 -8.82 6.39 -15.83
C GLY A 101 -8.37 7.53 -14.94
N ALA A 102 -9.15 8.61 -14.93
CA ALA A 102 -8.91 9.79 -14.11
C ALA A 102 -10.21 10.39 -13.59
N THR A 103 -10.09 11.22 -12.55
CA THR A 103 -11.19 12.03 -12.04
C THR A 103 -10.75 13.47 -11.79
N VAL A 104 -11.72 14.37 -11.88
CA VAL A 104 -11.62 15.75 -11.38
C VAL A 104 -12.76 15.97 -10.40
N ASP A 105 -12.44 16.37 -9.18
CA ASP A 105 -13.38 16.52 -8.06
C ASP A 105 -14.27 15.28 -7.84
N GLY A 106 -13.66 14.10 -7.99
CA GLY A 106 -14.33 12.80 -7.84
C GLY A 106 -15.21 12.39 -9.02
N THR A 107 -15.38 13.24 -10.03
CA THR A 107 -16.12 12.92 -11.26
C THR A 107 -15.18 12.38 -12.32
N GLU A 108 -15.58 11.32 -13.03
CA GLU A 108 -14.78 10.74 -14.12
C GLU A 108 -14.39 11.79 -15.17
N TYR A 109 -13.13 11.77 -15.57
CA TYR A 109 -12.58 12.65 -16.58
C TYR A 109 -12.05 11.86 -17.77
N THR A 110 -12.71 12.02 -18.91
CA THR A 110 -12.46 11.18 -20.10
C THR A 110 -11.56 11.83 -21.14
N ASN A 111 -11.36 13.16 -21.07
CA ASN A 111 -10.56 13.86 -22.06
C ASN A 111 -9.06 13.86 -21.70
N LEU A 112 -8.50 12.64 -21.67
CA LEU A 112 -7.09 12.39 -21.41
C LEU A 112 -6.32 12.21 -22.71
N ALA A 113 -5.04 12.58 -22.72
CA ALA A 113 -4.16 12.38 -23.86
C ALA A 113 -2.73 11.98 -23.45
N GLY A 114 -2.10 11.12 -24.25
CA GLY A 114 -0.70 10.72 -24.09
C GLY A 114 0.31 11.60 -24.83
N THR A 115 -0.17 12.66 -25.50
CA THR A 115 0.65 13.58 -26.30
C THR A 115 0.16 15.01 -26.17
N GLU A 116 1.03 15.99 -26.42
CA GLU A 116 0.65 17.41 -26.37
C GLU A 116 -0.42 17.75 -27.44
N GLY A 117 -0.31 17.11 -28.60
CA GLY A 117 -1.04 17.47 -29.82
C GLY A 117 -0.28 18.52 -30.65
N LYS A 118 -0.91 19.03 -31.73
CA LYS A 118 -0.36 20.13 -32.53
C LYS A 118 -0.94 21.46 -32.06
N GLY A 119 -0.10 22.50 -31.95
CA GLY A 119 -0.55 23.88 -31.75
C GLY A 119 -0.94 24.26 -30.32
N THR A 120 -0.64 23.41 -29.34
CA THR A 120 -1.02 23.60 -27.94
C THR A 120 -0.09 24.52 -27.15
N GLY A 121 1.04 24.95 -27.72
CA GLY A 121 1.92 25.98 -27.15
C GLY A 121 2.70 25.56 -25.91
N CYS A 122 2.62 24.28 -25.53
CA CYS A 122 3.49 23.62 -24.57
C CYS A 122 4.59 22.84 -25.32
N THR A 123 5.16 23.43 -26.38
CA THR A 123 6.14 22.76 -27.25
C THR A 123 7.40 22.30 -26.51
N ASN A 124 7.61 22.77 -25.29
CA ASN A 124 8.70 22.38 -24.38
C ASN A 124 8.32 21.23 -23.44
N ALA A 125 7.08 20.72 -23.49
CA ALA A 125 6.70 19.43 -22.90
C ALA A 125 7.25 18.32 -23.81
N VAL A 126 8.58 18.27 -23.95
CA VAL A 126 9.27 17.45 -24.93
C VAL A 126 9.47 16.06 -24.36
N GLY A 127 8.44 15.25 -24.47
CA GLY A 127 8.49 13.82 -24.22
C GLY A 127 7.22 13.17 -24.74
N GLY A 128 7.34 12.11 -25.54
CA GLY A 128 6.18 11.32 -26.00
C GLY A 128 5.49 10.53 -24.89
N ASN A 129 5.99 10.64 -23.64
CA ASN A 129 5.53 9.87 -22.51
C ASN A 129 4.96 10.76 -21.40
N ILE A 130 3.73 11.21 -21.60
CA ILE A 130 3.02 12.11 -20.68
C ILE A 130 1.60 11.61 -20.41
N LEU A 131 0.99 12.13 -19.36
CA LEU A 131 -0.46 12.18 -19.17
C LEU A 131 -0.90 13.64 -19.20
N LYS A 132 -1.83 13.96 -20.09
CA LYS A 132 -2.45 15.27 -20.24
C LYS A 132 -3.93 15.18 -19.89
N PHE A 133 -4.36 15.98 -18.91
CA PHE A 133 -5.76 16.37 -18.73
C PHE A 133 -6.05 17.49 -19.74
N ASP A 134 -6.75 17.14 -20.82
CA ASP A 134 -6.94 18.02 -21.98
C ASP A 134 -8.30 18.73 -21.96
N ASN A 135 -8.44 19.90 -22.58
CA ASN A 135 -9.65 20.74 -22.61
C ASN A 135 -10.40 20.86 -21.27
N LEU A 136 -9.67 21.18 -20.20
CA LEU A 136 -10.26 21.38 -18.88
C LEU A 136 -11.34 22.48 -18.91
N PRO A 137 -12.50 22.25 -18.26
CA PRO A 137 -13.58 23.23 -18.25
C PRO A 137 -13.18 24.47 -17.46
N SER A 138 -13.64 25.64 -17.91
CA SER A 138 -13.30 26.94 -17.32
C SER A 138 -13.72 27.10 -15.86
N ILE A 139 -14.69 26.30 -15.38
CA ILE A 139 -15.10 26.28 -13.97
C ILE A 139 -13.96 25.88 -13.04
N LEU A 140 -12.99 25.09 -13.50
CA LEU A 140 -11.81 24.68 -12.72
C LEU A 140 -10.79 25.82 -12.53
N SER A 141 -11.16 27.01 -12.97
CA SER A 141 -10.39 28.25 -12.90
C SER A 141 -11.17 29.31 -12.16
N ASP A 142 -11.99 28.94 -11.17
CA ASP A 142 -12.69 29.89 -10.30
C ASP A 142 -11.78 30.40 -9.17
N GLY A 143 -10.68 29.71 -8.87
CA GLY A 143 -9.78 30.01 -7.74
C GLY A 143 -9.98 29.08 -6.55
N ALA A 144 -10.98 28.19 -6.61
CA ALA A 144 -11.10 27.06 -5.71
C ALA A 144 -9.97 26.06 -5.96
N LYS A 145 -9.77 25.20 -4.97
CA LYS A 145 -8.85 24.07 -5.05
C LYS A 145 -9.61 22.88 -5.62
N HIS A 146 -9.16 22.37 -6.75
CA HIS A 146 -9.74 21.20 -7.41
C HIS A 146 -8.84 19.99 -7.24
N THR A 147 -9.43 18.81 -7.05
CA THR A 147 -8.71 17.55 -6.85
C THR A 147 -8.66 16.77 -8.16
N TYR A 148 -7.46 16.40 -8.58
CA TYR A 148 -7.21 15.59 -9.77
C TYR A 148 -6.66 14.26 -9.32
N SER A 149 -7.20 13.17 -9.84
CA SER A 149 -6.60 11.85 -9.63
C SER A 149 -6.55 11.05 -10.91
N PHE A 150 -5.57 10.16 -11.02
CA PHE A 150 -5.52 9.18 -12.10
C PHE A 150 -4.96 7.85 -11.58
N THR A 151 -5.42 6.77 -12.21
CA THR A 151 -5.06 5.40 -11.81
C THR A 151 -4.24 4.75 -12.92
N LEU A 152 -3.11 4.19 -12.55
CA LEU A 152 -2.22 3.43 -13.42
C LEU A 152 -2.38 1.93 -13.18
N SER A 153 -2.28 1.11 -14.23
CA SER A 153 -2.10 -0.34 -14.13
C SER A 153 -0.66 -0.63 -13.70
N GLY A 154 -0.46 -1.47 -12.69
CA GLY A 154 0.84 -1.81 -12.11
C GLY A 154 0.97 -1.33 -10.66
N GLN A 155 2.14 -1.58 -10.08
CA GLN A 155 2.56 -0.98 -8.82
C GLN A 155 3.74 -0.05 -9.11
N TRP A 156 3.53 1.23 -8.91
CA TRP A 156 4.47 2.28 -9.28
C TRP A 156 4.88 3.07 -8.04
N GLY A 157 6.13 3.53 -7.99
CA GLY A 157 6.65 4.34 -6.89
C GLY A 157 6.37 5.83 -7.08
N GLU A 158 7.11 6.65 -6.36
CA GLU A 158 7.07 8.11 -6.46
C GLU A 158 8.45 8.63 -6.90
N SER A 159 8.45 9.73 -7.64
CA SER A 159 9.69 10.41 -8.05
C SER A 159 9.38 11.83 -8.52
N GLN A 160 10.41 12.67 -8.65
CA GLN A 160 10.23 14.01 -9.19
C GLN A 160 9.95 13.97 -10.70
N ARG A 161 8.90 14.68 -11.14
CA ARG A 161 8.44 14.73 -12.52
C ARG A 161 8.22 16.15 -12.99
N SER A 162 8.57 16.38 -14.24
CA SER A 162 8.19 17.61 -14.91
C SER A 162 6.67 17.63 -15.09
N THR A 163 6.09 18.80 -14.86
CA THR A 163 4.67 19.07 -15.00
C THR A 163 4.49 20.40 -15.71
N TRP A 164 3.42 20.54 -16.49
CA TRP A 164 3.09 21.77 -17.19
C TRP A 164 1.65 22.18 -16.94
N VAL A 165 1.45 23.48 -16.80
CA VAL A 165 0.15 24.10 -16.64
C VAL A 165 -0.06 25.07 -17.80
N LYS A 166 -1.09 24.82 -18.61
CA LYS A 166 -1.48 25.70 -19.72
C LYS A 166 -2.64 26.58 -19.29
N PHE A 167 -2.47 27.90 -19.46
CA PHE A 167 -3.53 28.87 -19.23
C PHE A 167 -3.45 30.02 -20.22
N GLY A 168 -4.57 30.31 -20.88
CA GLY A 168 -4.59 31.18 -22.05
C GLY A 168 -3.53 30.80 -23.07
N ASN A 169 -2.68 31.75 -23.44
CA ASN A 169 -1.61 31.56 -24.43
C ASN A 169 -0.27 31.14 -23.81
N LYS A 170 -0.23 30.92 -22.50
CA LYS A 170 0.98 30.52 -21.78
C LYS A 170 0.97 29.04 -21.48
N CYS A 171 2.15 28.46 -21.46
CA CYS A 171 2.39 27.15 -20.90
C CYS A 171 3.65 27.24 -20.04
N GLU A 172 3.49 26.97 -18.75
CA GLU A 172 4.57 27.10 -17.79
C GLU A 172 4.89 25.72 -17.19
N GLN A 173 6.17 25.49 -16.91
CA GLN A 173 6.70 24.22 -16.43
C GLN A 173 7.11 24.33 -14.96
N GLY A 174 6.90 23.26 -14.21
CA GLY A 174 7.47 23.05 -12.89
C GLY A 174 7.93 21.61 -12.70
N VAL A 175 8.32 21.28 -11.48
CA VAL A 175 8.67 19.92 -11.04
C VAL A 175 7.86 19.62 -9.78
N ILE A 176 7.20 18.47 -9.75
CA ILE A 176 6.41 17.98 -8.61
C ILE A 176 6.73 16.50 -8.35
N THR A 177 6.40 15.99 -7.17
CA THR A 177 6.30 14.55 -6.96
C THR A 177 5.21 13.95 -7.86
N GLY A 178 5.51 12.85 -8.54
CA GLY A 178 4.55 12.10 -9.35
C GLY A 178 5.00 10.66 -9.61
N PRO A 179 4.47 9.99 -10.65
CA PRO A 179 4.70 8.56 -10.87
C PRO A 179 6.18 8.22 -11.05
N GLY A 180 6.67 7.28 -10.26
CA GLY A 180 8.01 6.70 -10.33
C GLY A 180 8.01 5.33 -10.97
N CYS A 181 9.19 4.75 -11.11
CA CYS A 181 9.32 3.36 -11.52
C CYS A 181 8.74 2.43 -10.46
N SER A 182 8.40 1.21 -10.90
CA SER A 182 8.03 0.16 -9.96
C SER A 182 9.16 0.02 -8.94
N THR A 183 8.80 0.12 -7.66
CA THR A 183 9.72 -0.21 -6.59
C THR A 183 9.85 -1.73 -6.60
N SER A 184 10.75 -2.24 -7.44
CA SER A 184 11.14 -3.65 -7.47
C SER A 184 11.93 -3.99 -6.21
N GLY A 185 11.31 -3.84 -5.04
CA GLY A 185 11.80 -4.44 -3.81
C GLY A 185 11.64 -5.96 -3.92
N PRO A 186 12.50 -6.75 -3.27
CA PRO A 186 12.23 -8.17 -3.12
C PRO A 186 10.83 -8.31 -2.51
N ALA A 187 9.95 -9.12 -3.12
CA ALA A 187 8.63 -9.37 -2.57
C ALA A 187 8.80 -10.08 -1.22
N CYS A 188 8.87 -9.30 -0.15
CA CYS A 188 9.03 -9.80 1.20
C CYS A 188 7.87 -9.30 2.06
N SER A 189 7.63 -9.97 3.17
CA SER A 189 6.63 -9.51 4.12
C SER A 189 7.13 -9.64 5.56
N LEU A 190 6.78 -8.66 6.38
CA LEU A 190 6.96 -8.75 7.82
C LEU A 190 5.87 -9.66 8.38
N SER A 191 6.16 -10.33 9.50
CA SER A 191 5.24 -11.31 10.05
C SER A 191 4.00 -10.67 10.68
N GLN A 192 2.96 -11.48 10.90
CA GLN A 192 1.78 -11.10 11.68
C GLN A 192 2.18 -10.57 13.07
N GLY A 193 3.20 -11.19 13.71
CA GLY A 193 3.73 -10.72 14.99
C GLY A 193 4.26 -9.29 14.91
N TYR A 194 4.98 -8.95 13.84
CA TYR A 194 5.45 -7.58 13.63
C TYR A 194 4.29 -6.58 13.61
N TRP A 195 3.31 -6.79 12.72
CA TRP A 195 2.23 -5.82 12.49
C TRP A 195 1.23 -5.72 13.65
N PHE A 196 0.93 -6.83 14.31
CA PHE A 196 -0.18 -6.90 15.26
C PHE A 196 0.26 -7.02 16.73
N SER A 197 1.44 -7.59 17.01
CA SER A 197 1.89 -7.82 18.39
C SER A 197 2.85 -6.75 18.90
N LYS A 198 3.62 -6.07 18.03
CA LYS A 198 4.57 -5.06 18.48
C LYS A 198 3.87 -3.75 18.87
N PRO A 199 4.09 -3.22 20.09
CA PRO A 199 3.37 -2.04 20.56
C PRO A 199 3.74 -0.76 19.80
N ARG A 200 4.99 -0.66 19.32
CA ARG A 200 5.54 0.54 18.66
C ARG A 200 5.34 0.57 17.15
N VAL A 201 4.85 -0.51 16.55
CA VAL A 201 4.56 -0.53 15.11
C VAL A 201 3.29 0.29 14.87
N ILE A 202 3.42 1.28 13.97
CA ILE A 202 2.35 2.14 13.48
C ILE A 202 2.05 1.75 12.03
N TRP A 203 0.80 1.50 11.72
CA TRP A 203 0.35 1.25 10.35
C TRP A 203 0.30 2.55 9.57
N ALA A 204 0.68 2.52 8.30
CA ALA A 204 0.63 3.70 7.43
C ALA A 204 -0.80 4.21 7.17
N GLY A 205 -1.83 3.44 7.55
CA GLY A 205 -3.23 3.79 7.43
C GLY A 205 -4.14 2.66 7.89
N GLU A 206 -5.42 2.78 7.54
CA GLU A 206 -6.37 1.66 7.63
C GLU A 206 -6.05 0.60 6.58
N VAL A 207 -6.39 -0.65 6.88
CA VAL A 207 -6.27 -1.76 5.92
C VAL A 207 -7.66 -2.22 5.51
N GLU A 208 -7.90 -2.30 4.21
CA GLU A 208 -9.14 -2.87 3.69
C GLU A 208 -9.00 -4.39 3.55
N VAL A 209 -9.96 -5.16 4.06
CA VAL A 209 -10.02 -6.62 3.92
C VAL A 209 -11.47 -7.06 3.74
N GLY A 210 -11.78 -7.81 2.69
CA GLY A 210 -13.14 -8.25 2.36
C GLY A 210 -14.08 -7.07 2.09
N GLY A 211 -13.57 -6.01 1.44
CA GLY A 211 -14.30 -4.75 1.20
C GLY A 211 -14.63 -3.94 2.46
N LYS A 212 -13.93 -4.19 3.58
CA LYS A 212 -14.20 -3.55 4.88
C LYS A 212 -12.93 -2.90 5.41
N SER A 213 -13.03 -1.65 5.86
CA SER A 213 -11.87 -0.95 6.42
C SER A 213 -11.62 -1.31 7.89
N TYR A 214 -10.37 -1.57 8.25
CA TYR A 214 -9.92 -1.89 9.60
C TYR A 214 -8.84 -0.94 10.07
N THR A 215 -9.04 -0.37 11.26
CA THR A 215 -8.03 0.46 11.92
C THR A 215 -6.94 -0.41 12.56
N GLN A 216 -5.81 0.20 12.92
CA GLN A 216 -4.80 -0.48 13.75
C GLN A 216 -5.37 -0.98 15.08
N ALA A 217 -6.30 -0.23 15.69
CA ALA A 217 -6.93 -0.63 16.93
C ALA A 217 -7.77 -1.92 16.72
N ASP A 218 -8.55 -1.97 15.64
CA ASP A 218 -9.31 -3.16 15.25
C ASP A 218 -8.38 -4.38 15.10
N GLY A 219 -7.32 -4.23 14.30
CA GLY A 219 -6.36 -5.31 14.07
C GLY A 219 -5.67 -5.82 15.33
N LYS A 220 -5.19 -4.90 16.19
CA LYS A 220 -4.56 -5.27 17.47
C LYS A 220 -5.54 -5.99 18.40
N LEU A 221 -6.82 -5.64 18.40
CA LEU A 221 -7.84 -6.33 19.17
C LEU A 221 -8.17 -7.72 18.58
N ILE A 222 -8.30 -7.85 17.26
CA ILE A 222 -8.48 -9.15 16.56
C ILE A 222 -7.28 -10.07 16.80
N TRP A 223 -6.06 -9.51 16.89
CA TRP A 223 -4.86 -10.27 17.25
C TRP A 223 -4.85 -10.74 18.71
N LYS A 224 -5.27 -9.90 19.66
CA LYS A 224 -5.23 -10.24 21.09
C LYS A 224 -6.30 -11.24 21.54
N THR A 225 -7.37 -11.40 20.77
CA THR A 225 -8.56 -12.14 21.17
C THR A 225 -8.39 -13.64 20.99
N GLY A 226 -7.82 -14.29 22.01
CA GLY A 226 -7.97 -15.74 22.25
C GLY A 226 -8.91 -15.98 23.42
N THR A 227 -9.49 -17.17 23.52
CA THR A 227 -10.24 -17.56 24.73
C THR A 227 -9.29 -17.48 25.93
N VAL A 228 -9.69 -16.79 27.01
CA VAL A 228 -8.94 -16.76 28.27
C VAL A 228 -8.65 -18.21 28.70
N GLY A 229 -7.36 -18.58 28.79
CA GLY A 229 -6.93 -19.93 29.17
C GLY A 229 -6.65 -20.91 28.02
N LYS A 230 -6.89 -20.55 26.75
CA LYS A 230 -6.40 -21.30 25.58
C LYS A 230 -5.95 -20.32 24.49
N PRO A 231 -4.63 -20.20 24.21
CA PRO A 231 -4.15 -19.43 23.07
C PRO A 231 -4.47 -20.19 21.77
N ASN A 232 -5.77 -20.34 21.46
CA ASN A 232 -6.26 -20.90 20.21
C ASN A 232 -6.09 -19.86 19.10
N TYR A 233 -4.83 -19.62 18.73
CA TYR A 233 -4.44 -18.81 17.57
C TYR A 233 -4.99 -19.36 16.24
N HIS A 234 -5.67 -20.52 16.24
CA HIS A 234 -5.88 -21.32 15.03
C HIS A 234 -7.26 -21.98 14.86
N THR A 235 -8.31 -21.61 15.60
CA THR A 235 -9.60 -22.35 15.48
C THR A 235 -10.68 -21.63 14.68
N ASN A 236 -10.47 -20.38 14.26
CA ASN A 236 -11.44 -19.67 13.42
C ASN A 236 -10.76 -19.26 12.11
N ASN A 237 -11.26 -19.77 10.98
CA ASN A 237 -10.66 -19.50 9.67
C ASN A 237 -10.81 -18.04 9.22
N ALA A 238 -11.89 -17.34 9.59
CA ALA A 238 -12.02 -15.90 9.29
C ALA A 238 -10.94 -15.07 9.97
N ARG A 239 -10.61 -15.37 11.23
CA ARG A 239 -9.50 -14.71 11.93
C ARG A 239 -8.16 -14.96 11.25
N LYS A 240 -7.86 -16.23 10.94
CA LYS A 240 -6.61 -16.59 10.25
C LYS A 240 -6.49 -15.86 8.92
N ALA A 241 -7.55 -15.92 8.13
CA ALA A 241 -7.62 -15.33 6.82
C ALA A 241 -7.40 -13.81 6.89
N PHE A 242 -8.10 -13.14 7.83
CA PHE A 242 -7.90 -11.72 8.10
C PHE A 242 -6.45 -11.39 8.45
N LEU A 243 -5.86 -12.05 9.46
CA LEU A 243 -4.53 -11.71 9.95
C LEU A 243 -3.45 -11.90 8.87
N GLN A 244 -3.56 -12.96 8.05
CA GLN A 244 -2.59 -13.26 7.01
C GLN A 244 -2.71 -12.30 5.82
N LEU A 245 -3.92 -12.04 5.34
CA LEU A 245 -4.11 -11.10 4.24
C LEU A 245 -3.80 -9.66 4.66
N ALA A 246 -4.25 -9.24 5.83
CA ALA A 246 -3.92 -7.93 6.37
C ALA A 246 -2.40 -7.75 6.55
N THR A 247 -1.66 -8.80 6.93
CA THR A 247 -0.19 -8.77 6.99
C THR A 247 0.44 -8.43 5.64
N LEU A 248 0.04 -9.10 4.55
CA LEU A 248 0.55 -8.80 3.21
C LEU A 248 0.20 -7.36 2.78
N LYS A 249 -1.05 -6.94 3.02
CA LYS A 249 -1.48 -5.58 2.67
C LYS A 249 -0.76 -4.49 3.46
N LEU A 250 -0.48 -4.72 4.75
CA LEU A 250 0.32 -3.81 5.57
C LEU A 250 1.78 -3.76 5.10
N SER A 251 2.36 -4.92 4.74
CA SER A 251 3.68 -4.97 4.10
C SER A 251 3.70 -4.25 2.76
N ALA A 252 2.63 -4.30 1.98
CA ALA A 252 2.53 -3.57 0.73
C ALA A 252 2.44 -2.06 0.94
N ALA A 253 1.62 -1.61 1.91
CA ALA A 253 1.51 -0.21 2.29
C ALA A 253 2.85 0.36 2.81
N ALA A 254 3.69 -0.50 3.39
CA ALA A 254 5.06 -0.17 3.81
C ALA A 254 6.10 -0.34 2.69
N GLN A 255 5.67 -0.57 1.44
CA GLN A 255 6.54 -0.79 0.26
C GLN A 255 7.52 -1.97 0.40
N LEU A 256 7.16 -2.98 1.21
CA LEU A 256 7.95 -4.20 1.40
C LEU A 256 7.46 -5.35 0.52
N PHE A 257 6.16 -5.36 0.21
CA PHE A 257 5.52 -6.38 -0.61
C PHE A 257 4.98 -5.77 -1.91
N ASP A 258 5.49 -6.23 -3.05
CA ASP A 258 4.93 -5.91 -4.37
C ASP A 258 4.18 -7.12 -4.94
N ALA A 259 2.85 -7.02 -5.01
CA ALA A 259 2.00 -8.05 -5.61
C ALA A 259 2.27 -8.25 -7.11
N SER A 260 2.88 -7.28 -7.79
CA SER A 260 3.27 -7.42 -9.19
C SER A 260 4.34 -8.50 -9.39
N GLN A 261 5.15 -8.74 -8.36
CA GLN A 261 6.22 -9.73 -8.31
C GLN A 261 5.82 -11.00 -7.54
N ALA A 262 4.64 -11.02 -6.92
CA ALA A 262 4.15 -12.17 -6.19
C ALA A 262 3.83 -13.34 -7.14
N PRO A 263 4.11 -14.60 -6.73
CA PRO A 263 3.67 -15.77 -7.49
C PRO A 263 2.15 -15.76 -7.68
N ALA A 264 1.67 -16.19 -8.85
CA ALA A 264 0.25 -16.26 -9.16
C ALA A 264 -0.56 -17.06 -8.12
N THR A 265 0.05 -18.07 -7.51
CA THR A 265 -0.56 -18.86 -6.42
C THR A 265 -0.83 -18.03 -5.16
N LEU A 266 0.08 -17.11 -4.80
CA LEU A 266 -0.13 -16.21 -3.66
C LEU A 266 -1.27 -15.23 -3.93
N LEU A 267 -1.31 -14.69 -5.16
CA LEU A 267 -2.39 -13.78 -5.57
C LEU A 267 -3.75 -14.48 -5.56
N ALA A 268 -3.82 -15.74 -5.99
CA ALA A 268 -5.03 -16.55 -5.91
C ALA A 268 -5.46 -16.76 -4.45
N ASP A 269 -4.53 -17.09 -3.55
CA ASP A 269 -4.83 -17.24 -2.11
C ASP A 269 -5.35 -15.94 -1.48
N MET A 270 -4.77 -14.80 -1.86
CA MET A 270 -5.25 -13.48 -1.42
C MET A 270 -6.69 -13.22 -1.91
N ALA A 271 -6.99 -13.52 -3.17
CA ALA A 271 -8.32 -13.37 -3.75
C ALA A 271 -9.36 -14.28 -3.07
N THR A 272 -9.02 -15.55 -2.82
CA THR A 272 -9.88 -16.49 -2.07
C THR A 272 -10.26 -15.94 -0.69
N ILE A 273 -9.31 -15.33 0.02
CA ILE A 273 -9.58 -14.73 1.33
C ILE A 273 -10.45 -13.48 1.21
N GLU A 274 -10.18 -12.61 0.23
CA GLU A 274 -11.00 -11.43 -0.05
C GLU A 274 -12.45 -11.80 -0.32
N ASP A 275 -12.67 -12.73 -1.25
CA ASP A 275 -14.00 -13.20 -1.62
C ASP A 275 -14.74 -13.75 -0.41
N TYR A 276 -14.09 -14.61 0.38
CA TYR A 276 -14.69 -15.12 1.62
C TYR A 276 -15.01 -14.01 2.62
N LEU A 277 -14.06 -13.15 2.94
CA LEU A 277 -14.25 -12.09 3.94
C LEU A 277 -15.21 -11.00 3.46
N SER A 278 -15.47 -10.88 2.15
CA SER A 278 -16.53 -10.02 1.61
C SER A 278 -17.92 -10.47 2.08
N THR A 279 -18.13 -11.79 2.21
CA THR A 279 -19.40 -12.40 2.64
C THR A 279 -19.60 -12.41 4.15
N VAL A 280 -18.54 -12.24 4.93
CA VAL A 280 -18.56 -12.21 6.41
C VAL A 280 -18.73 -10.77 6.89
N ASP A 281 -19.53 -10.51 7.94
CA ASP A 281 -19.63 -9.14 8.47
C ASP A 281 -18.27 -8.66 9.02
N LYS A 282 -18.10 -7.34 9.20
CA LYS A 282 -16.84 -6.78 9.73
C LYS A 282 -16.48 -7.47 11.04
N LEU A 283 -15.25 -7.99 11.12
CA LEU A 283 -14.74 -8.56 12.36
C LEU A 283 -14.69 -7.43 13.38
N THR A 284 -15.52 -7.54 14.41
CA THR A 284 -15.66 -6.51 15.44
C THR A 284 -15.33 -7.11 16.78
N VAL A 285 -14.97 -6.25 17.72
CA VAL A 285 -14.57 -6.66 19.06
C VAL A 285 -15.66 -6.23 20.02
N ILE A 286 -16.32 -7.20 20.65
CA ILE A 286 -17.30 -6.98 21.70
C ILE A 286 -16.57 -7.01 23.04
N VAL A 287 -16.63 -5.89 23.76
CA VAL A 287 -16.24 -5.83 25.17
C VAL A 287 -17.46 -6.17 26.02
N ASN A 288 -17.38 -7.28 26.75
CA ASN A 288 -18.35 -7.60 27.77
C ASN A 288 -18.22 -6.58 28.90
N GLN A 289 -19.20 -5.67 29.01
CA GLN A 289 -19.14 -4.55 29.96
C GLN A 289 -19.10 -4.98 31.43
N THR A 290 -19.61 -6.19 31.75
CA THR A 290 -19.65 -6.70 33.12
C THR A 290 -18.31 -7.29 33.57
N THR A 291 -17.59 -7.94 32.66
CA THR A 291 -16.35 -8.67 32.98
C THR A 291 -15.09 -7.96 32.48
N GLY A 292 -15.25 -6.95 31.63
CA GLY A 292 -14.15 -6.37 30.85
C GLY A 292 -13.57 -7.33 29.82
N ALA A 293 -14.16 -8.53 29.65
CA ALA A 293 -13.64 -9.53 28.73
C ALA A 293 -13.88 -9.10 27.28
N THR A 294 -12.83 -9.16 26.49
CA THR A 294 -12.85 -8.81 25.07
C THR A 294 -13.05 -10.08 24.25
N THR A 295 -14.11 -10.13 23.47
CA THR A 295 -14.39 -11.20 22.50
C THR A 295 -14.42 -10.62 21.10
N VAL A 296 -13.91 -11.34 20.10
CA VAL A 296 -14.24 -10.98 18.71
C VAL A 296 -15.62 -11.52 18.40
N ASN A 297 -16.49 -10.65 17.94
CA ASN A 297 -17.70 -11.05 17.25
C ASN A 297 -17.27 -11.64 15.91
N PHE A 298 -17.14 -12.96 15.89
CA PHE A 298 -17.13 -13.71 14.65
C PHE A 298 -18.59 -13.79 14.22
N PRO A 299 -19.00 -13.07 13.15
CA PRO A 299 -20.41 -12.99 12.81
C PRO A 299 -20.95 -14.38 12.50
N ALA A 300 -22.25 -14.61 12.67
CA ALA A 300 -22.83 -15.95 12.52
C ALA A 300 -22.60 -16.56 11.12
N ASN A 301 -22.36 -15.73 10.10
CA ASN A 301 -21.99 -16.14 8.74
C ASN A 301 -20.50 -16.51 8.58
N SER A 302 -19.66 -16.39 9.62
CA SER A 302 -18.26 -16.81 9.61
C SER A 302 -18.11 -18.32 9.80
N ALA A 303 -19.04 -19.12 9.28
CA ALA A 303 -18.89 -20.57 9.25
C ALA A 303 -17.47 -20.91 8.75
N ASP A 304 -16.83 -21.90 9.38
CA ASP A 304 -15.43 -22.24 9.13
C ASP A 304 -15.24 -22.54 7.64
N ASN A 305 -14.76 -21.55 6.89
CA ASN A 305 -14.46 -21.72 5.47
C ASN A 305 -13.08 -22.38 5.39
N LYS A 306 -13.09 -23.67 5.11
CA LYS A 306 -11.87 -24.48 5.03
C LYS A 306 -10.90 -23.94 3.98
N GLU A 307 -11.40 -23.54 2.82
CA GLU A 307 -10.58 -23.04 1.70
C GLU A 307 -9.86 -21.74 2.08
N ALA A 308 -10.57 -20.78 2.68
CA ALA A 308 -9.96 -19.55 3.19
C ALA A 308 -8.94 -19.84 4.31
N GLY A 309 -9.20 -20.84 5.16
CA GLY A 309 -8.26 -21.29 6.18
C GLY A 309 -6.98 -21.90 5.60
N GLU A 310 -7.09 -22.66 4.52
CA GLU A 310 -5.95 -23.26 3.79
C GLU A 310 -5.16 -22.20 3.02
N ALA A 311 -5.84 -21.28 2.34
CA ALA A 311 -5.22 -20.12 1.70
C ALA A 311 -4.43 -19.27 2.71
N ALA A 312 -5.01 -19.02 3.89
CA ALA A 312 -4.32 -18.32 4.97
C ALA A 312 -3.07 -19.09 5.45
N GLY A 313 -3.12 -20.42 5.46
CA GLY A 313 -1.97 -21.27 5.77
C GLY A 313 -0.84 -21.11 4.74
N ARG A 314 -1.17 -21.19 3.45
CA ARG A 314 -0.21 -21.00 2.34
C ARG A 314 0.40 -19.61 2.30
N ILE A 315 -0.38 -18.56 2.57
CA ILE A 315 0.14 -17.20 2.74
C ILE A 315 1.13 -17.14 3.91
N GLY A 316 0.79 -17.75 5.05
CA GLY A 316 1.68 -17.82 6.21
C GLY A 316 3.02 -18.50 5.90
N GLU A 317 2.99 -19.60 5.15
CA GLU A 317 4.18 -20.30 4.66
C GLU A 317 4.99 -19.42 3.70
N TRP A 318 4.34 -18.74 2.75
CA TRP A 318 5.00 -17.81 1.85
C TRP A 318 5.69 -16.66 2.60
N ILE A 319 5.02 -16.03 3.57
CA ILE A 319 5.59 -14.97 4.41
C ILE A 319 6.82 -15.48 5.17
N SER A 320 6.77 -16.73 5.68
CA SER A 320 7.90 -17.34 6.37
C SER A 320 9.10 -17.54 5.44
N ASN A 321 8.86 -17.98 4.21
CA ASN A 321 9.91 -18.22 3.21
C ASN A 321 10.43 -16.93 2.56
N ASN A 322 9.65 -15.85 2.60
CA ASN A 322 9.95 -14.55 2.00
C ASN A 322 9.93 -13.45 3.08
N HIS A 323 10.46 -13.75 4.27
CA HIS A 323 10.49 -12.77 5.34
C HIS A 323 11.46 -11.64 5.00
N CYS A 324 11.07 -10.39 5.28
CA CYS A 324 11.99 -9.27 5.06
C CYS A 324 13.23 -9.39 5.96
N PRO A 325 14.45 -9.20 5.43
CA PRO A 325 15.70 -9.43 6.18
C PRO A 325 15.93 -8.39 7.28
N SER A 326 15.32 -7.21 7.17
CA SER A 326 15.35 -6.16 8.16
C SER A 326 13.97 -5.60 8.39
N GLU A 327 13.67 -5.30 9.66
CA GLU A 327 12.54 -4.48 10.01
C GLU A 327 12.86 -3.01 9.66
N PRO A 328 11.93 -2.26 9.06
CA PRO A 328 12.15 -0.84 8.82
C PRO A 328 12.40 -0.14 10.16
N VAL A 329 13.40 0.74 10.17
CA VAL A 329 13.67 1.59 11.33
C VAL A 329 12.49 2.53 11.46
N LEU A 330 11.65 2.31 12.48
CA LEU A 330 10.54 3.19 12.81
C LEU A 330 11.11 4.59 13.07
N GLN A 331 10.73 5.57 12.24
CA GLN A 331 11.00 6.98 12.48
C GLN A 331 10.07 7.53 13.56
#